data_AF-A0A0Q9U319-F1
#
_entry.id   AF-A0A0Q9U319-F1
#
_cell.length_a   1.000
_cell.length_b   1.000
_cell.length_c   1.000
_cell.angle_alpha   90.00
_cell.angle_beta   90.00
_cell.angle_gamma   90.00
#
_symmetry.space_group_name_H-M   'P 1'
#
loop_
_entity.id
_entity.type
_entity.pdbx_description
1 polymer ?
#
loop_
_entity_poly.entity_id
_entity_poly.type
_entity_poly.pdbx_seq_one_letter_code
_entity_poly.pdbx_strand_id
1 'polypeptide(L)'
;MPGAARVGDTTAHGGTVVGPGVATVLIAGMPAAVVGDMHACVIPPPSHVPASPFVAGSATVLVQGRPALRAGDACGCGASVVVGSPTVVIG
;
A
#
# COMPACT_ATOMS: atom_id res chain seq x y z
N MET A 1 -1.32 -13.94 -8.98
CA MET A 1 -0.40 -12.99 -8.31
C MET A 1 -1.12 -11.65 -8.22
N PRO A 2 -1.19 -11.01 -7.04
CA PRO A 2 -1.88 -9.73 -6.84
C PRO A 2 -1.16 -8.58 -7.56
N GLY A 3 -1.94 -7.55 -7.91
CA GLY A 3 -1.40 -6.31 -8.47
C GLY A 3 -0.48 -5.60 -7.47
N ALA A 4 0.61 -5.02 -7.93
CA ALA A 4 1.54 -4.28 -7.09
C ALA A 4 0.94 -2.96 -6.62
N ALA A 5 1.05 -2.65 -5.33
CA ALA A 5 0.52 -1.42 -4.77
C ALA A 5 1.44 -0.21 -5.02
N ARG A 6 0.82 0.96 -5.10
CA ARG A 6 1.46 2.25 -5.39
C ARG A 6 1.01 3.28 -4.38
N VAL A 7 1.83 4.30 -4.17
CA VAL A 7 1.38 5.49 -3.45
C VAL A 7 0.17 6.08 -4.20
N GLY A 8 -0.90 6.37 -3.47
CA GLY A 8 -2.17 6.86 -4.01
C GLY A 8 -3.21 5.78 -4.30
N ASP A 9 -2.86 4.48 -4.26
CA ASP A 9 -3.86 3.42 -4.46
C ASP A 9 -4.92 3.45 -3.35
N THR A 10 -6.18 3.27 -3.73
CA THR A 10 -7.32 3.24 -2.80
C THR A 10 -7.26 2.00 -1.89
N THR A 11 -7.69 2.18 -0.65
CA THR A 11 -7.82 1.10 0.34
C THR A 11 -9.28 0.82 0.70
N ALA A 12 -9.55 -0.31 1.35
CA ALA A 12 -10.89 -0.78 1.66
C ALA A 12 -11.72 0.15 2.57
N HIS A 13 -11.09 1.08 3.29
CA HIS A 13 -11.77 2.11 4.09
C HIS A 13 -12.07 3.40 3.30
N GLY A 14 -11.91 3.38 1.97
CA GLY A 14 -12.10 4.52 1.09
C GLY A 14 -10.97 5.56 1.12
N GLY A 15 -9.95 5.34 1.95
CA GLY A 15 -8.75 6.16 1.96
C GLY A 15 -7.71 5.67 0.95
N THR A 16 -6.45 6.07 1.14
CA THR A 16 -5.36 5.78 0.19
C THR A 16 -4.10 5.32 0.89
N VAL A 17 -3.24 4.63 0.13
CA VAL A 17 -1.83 4.45 0.50
C VAL A 17 -1.12 5.80 0.36
N VAL A 18 -0.42 6.23 1.39
CA VAL A 18 0.38 7.47 1.41
C VAL A 18 1.83 7.15 1.76
N GLY A 19 2.70 7.88 1.08
CA GLY A 19 4.13 7.61 1.00
C GLY A 19 4.93 7.92 2.28
N PRO A 20 6.26 7.81 2.18
CA PRO A 20 7.02 8.27 1.01
C PRO A 20 7.05 7.31 -0.19
N GLY A 21 6.75 6.02 -0.02
CA GLY A 21 6.97 5.02 -1.07
C GLY A 21 8.42 5.00 -1.53
N VAL A 22 8.67 4.49 -2.73
CA VAL A 22 9.99 4.50 -3.37
C VAL A 22 9.92 5.27 -4.69
N ALA A 23 10.21 6.56 -4.64
CA ALA A 23 10.09 7.48 -5.79
C ALA A 23 10.99 7.13 -6.99
N THR A 24 12.06 6.37 -6.78
CA THR A 24 12.97 5.90 -7.84
C THR A 24 12.49 4.62 -8.54
N VAL A 25 11.49 3.93 -7.98
CA VAL A 25 10.93 2.71 -8.54
C VAL A 25 9.46 2.97 -8.84
N LEU A 26 9.16 3.22 -10.12
CA LEU A 26 7.82 3.57 -10.55
C LEU A 26 7.07 2.34 -11.06
N ILE A 27 5.88 2.12 -10.53
CA ILE A 27 4.94 1.08 -10.97
C ILE A 27 3.80 1.80 -11.67
N ALA A 28 3.66 1.59 -12.97
CA ALA A 28 2.67 2.29 -13.81
C ALA A 28 2.70 3.83 -13.60
N GLY A 29 3.91 4.40 -13.50
CA GLY A 29 4.13 5.84 -13.38
C GLY A 29 4.04 6.42 -11.96
N MET A 30 3.66 5.63 -10.95
CA MET A 30 3.55 6.08 -9.55
C MET A 30 4.63 5.43 -8.67
N PRO A 31 5.07 6.07 -7.57
CA PRO A 31 6.02 5.46 -6.63
C PRO A 31 5.52 4.10 -6.11
N ALA A 32 6.38 3.10 -6.14
CA ALA A 32 6.09 1.78 -5.57
C ALA A 32 5.83 1.90 -4.06
N ALA A 33 4.76 1.26 -3.59
CA ALA A 33 4.45 1.24 -2.17
C ALA A 33 5.14 0.05 -1.49
N VAL A 34 5.62 0.27 -0.26
CA VAL A 34 6.42 -0.68 0.51
C VAL A 34 6.01 -0.70 1.97
N VAL A 35 6.32 -1.79 2.67
CA VAL A 35 6.12 -1.89 4.13
C VAL A 35 6.74 -0.68 4.84
N GLY A 36 5.98 -0.05 5.72
CA GLY A 36 6.28 1.21 6.39
C GLY A 36 5.59 2.43 5.78
N ASP A 37 5.03 2.33 4.58
CA ASP A 37 4.07 3.32 4.07
C ASP A 37 2.77 3.27 4.90
N MET A 38 1.94 4.31 4.79
CA MET A 38 0.77 4.48 5.64
C MET A 38 -0.51 4.37 4.82
N HIS A 39 -1.58 3.92 5.45
CA HIS A 39 -2.94 4.20 5.01
C HIS A 39 -3.39 5.51 5.63
N ALA A 40 -3.84 6.48 4.82
CA ALA A 40 -4.58 7.64 5.29
C ALA A 40 -6.08 7.33 5.25
N CYS A 41 -6.73 7.30 6.40
CA CYS A 41 -8.14 6.96 6.54
C CYS A 41 -9.01 8.20 6.39
N VAL A 42 -10.16 8.04 5.72
CA VAL A 42 -11.17 9.10 5.59
C VAL A 42 -12.30 8.97 6.62
N ILE A 43 -12.34 7.86 7.36
CA ILE A 43 -13.38 7.62 8.37
C ILE A 43 -13.00 8.39 9.65
N PRO A 44 -13.86 9.30 10.16
CA PRO A 44 -13.52 10.13 11.31
C PRO A 44 -13.33 9.37 12.63
N PRO A 45 -12.45 9.87 13.52
CA PRO A 45 -12.39 9.44 14.92
C PRO A 45 -13.72 9.66 15.67
N PRO A 46 -14.01 8.89 16.74
CA PRO A 46 -13.14 7.87 17.34
C PRO A 46 -13.26 6.50 16.68
N SER A 47 -14.13 6.34 15.68
CA SER A 47 -14.40 5.03 15.06
C SER A 47 -13.18 4.44 14.36
N HIS A 48 -12.33 5.30 13.78
CA HIS A 48 -11.09 4.91 13.12
C HIS A 48 -9.95 5.86 13.48
N VAL A 49 -8.73 5.34 13.39
CA VAL A 49 -7.52 6.15 13.48
C VAL A 49 -7.25 6.86 12.15
N PRO A 50 -6.75 8.11 12.13
CA PRO A 50 -6.52 8.87 10.89
C PRO A 50 -5.48 8.25 9.97
N ALA A 51 -4.50 7.53 10.52
CA ALA A 51 -3.48 6.86 9.75
C ALA A 51 -3.03 5.55 10.41
N SER A 52 -2.65 4.56 9.59
CA SER A 52 -2.15 3.28 10.07
C SER A 52 -1.06 2.71 9.14
N PRO A 53 0.06 2.18 9.68
CA PRO A 53 1.15 1.67 8.85
C PRO A 53 0.81 0.33 8.20
N PHE A 54 1.32 0.09 7.00
CA PHE A 54 1.44 -1.25 6.43
C PHE A 54 2.65 -1.94 7.02
N VAL A 55 2.42 -3.03 7.76
CA VAL A 55 3.46 -3.74 8.52
C VAL A 55 3.93 -5.04 7.87
N ALA A 56 3.23 -5.49 6.83
CA ALA A 56 3.56 -6.68 6.05
C ALA A 56 3.28 -6.44 4.55
N GLY A 57 3.97 -7.19 3.70
CA GLY A 57 3.87 -7.13 2.24
C GLY A 57 4.35 -8.43 1.61
N SER A 58 4.92 -8.36 0.40
CA SER A 58 5.51 -9.52 -0.29
C SER A 58 6.59 -10.21 0.55
N ALA A 59 6.57 -11.54 0.57
CA ALA A 59 7.59 -12.34 1.24
C ALA A 59 8.86 -12.52 0.39
N THR A 60 8.81 -12.20 -0.91
CA THR A 60 9.88 -12.54 -1.86
C THR A 60 10.37 -11.35 -2.67
N VAL A 61 9.53 -10.33 -2.88
CA VAL A 61 9.86 -9.16 -3.68
C VAL A 61 10.13 -7.97 -2.77
N LEU A 62 11.36 -7.49 -2.83
CA LEU A 62 11.79 -6.30 -2.10
C LEU A 62 11.99 -5.15 -3.10
N VAL A 63 11.48 -3.97 -2.77
CA VAL A 63 11.77 -2.72 -3.47
C VAL A 63 12.65 -1.88 -2.54
N GLN A 64 13.88 -1.61 -2.98
CA GLN A 64 14.92 -0.98 -2.13
C GLN A 64 15.09 -1.66 -0.76
N GLY A 65 15.08 -3.00 -0.74
CA GLY A 65 15.27 -3.78 0.49
C GLY A 65 14.05 -3.84 1.42
N ARG A 66 12.92 -3.20 1.07
CA ARG A 66 11.67 -3.26 1.84
C ARG A 66 10.64 -4.14 1.11
N PRO A 67 9.86 -4.97 1.83
CA PRO A 67 8.78 -5.75 1.21
C PRO A 67 7.82 -4.88 0.41
N ALA A 68 7.59 -5.24 -0.85
CA ALA A 68 6.65 -4.53 -1.72
C ALA A 68 5.20 -4.78 -1.29
N LEU A 69 4.36 -3.73 -1.29
CA LEU A 69 2.94 -3.88 -1.03
C LEU A 69 2.20 -4.34 -2.30
N ARG A 70 1.09 -5.03 -2.08
CA ARG A 70 0.27 -5.67 -3.11
C ARG A 70 -1.21 -5.48 -2.79
N ALA A 71 -2.06 -5.69 -3.78
CA ALA A 71 -3.49 -5.82 -3.57
C ALA A 71 -3.77 -6.90 -2.50
N GLY A 72 -4.59 -6.55 -1.52
CA GLY A 72 -4.92 -7.39 -0.37
C GLY A 72 -4.00 -7.24 0.84
N ASP A 73 -2.80 -6.66 0.71
CA ASP A 73 -1.95 -6.39 1.89
C ASP A 73 -2.64 -5.33 2.77
N ALA A 74 -2.69 -5.60 4.08
CA ALA A 74 -3.46 -4.81 5.06
C ALA A 74 -2.55 -3.96 5.96
N CYS A 75 -3.02 -2.76 6.32
CA CYS A 75 -2.41 -1.92 7.34
C CYS A 75 -2.89 -2.32 8.74
N GLY A 76 -2.28 -1.75 9.78
CA GLY A 76 -2.56 -2.10 11.18
C GLY A 76 -4.01 -1.90 11.63
N CYS A 77 -4.78 -1.02 10.99
CA CYS A 77 -6.21 -0.83 11.28
C CYS A 77 -7.14 -1.74 10.47
N GLY A 78 -6.59 -2.63 9.63
CA GLY A 78 -7.33 -3.59 8.82
C GLY A 78 -7.69 -3.11 7.41
N ALA A 79 -7.43 -1.86 7.05
CA ALA A 79 -7.64 -1.39 5.68
C ALA A 79 -6.63 -2.05 4.74
N SER A 80 -7.08 -2.63 3.63
CA SER A 80 -6.21 -3.26 2.64
C SER A 80 -6.21 -2.53 1.31
N VAL A 81 -5.14 -2.66 0.54
CA VAL A 81 -5.08 -2.15 -0.84
C VAL A 81 -6.11 -2.89 -1.70
N VAL A 82 -6.95 -2.16 -2.43
CA VAL A 82 -8.10 -2.78 -3.11
C VAL A 82 -7.69 -3.51 -4.40
N VAL A 83 -7.04 -2.82 -5.34
CA VAL A 83 -6.77 -3.36 -6.69
C VAL A 83 -5.28 -3.44 -7.02
N GLY A 84 -4.49 -2.44 -6.63
CA GLY A 84 -3.10 -2.31 -7.08
C GLY A 84 -2.97 -1.98 -8.57
N SER A 85 -1.79 -2.20 -9.13
CA SER A 85 -1.48 -1.99 -10.55
C SER A 85 -2.13 -3.05 -11.44
N PRO A 86 -2.77 -2.65 -12.57
CA PRO A 86 -3.35 -3.58 -13.52
C PRO A 86 -2.32 -4.30 -14.42
N THR A 87 -1.08 -3.80 -14.47
CA THR A 87 -0.05 -4.28 -15.41
C THR A 87 1.18 -4.88 -14.72
N VAL A 88 1.32 -4.69 -13.40
CA VAL A 88 2.46 -5.20 -12.63
C VAL A 88 1.93 -6.05 -11.50
N VAL A 89 2.31 -7.33 -11.49
CA VAL A 89 1.94 -8.28 -10.45
C VAL A 89 3.17 -8.66 -9.63
N ILE A 90 3.00 -8.80 -8.32
CA ILE A 90 4.08 -9.14 -7.38
C ILE A 90 3.68 -10.40 -6.59
N GLY A 91 4.66 -11.31 -6.43
CA GLY A 91 4.53 -12.56 -5.68
C GLY A 91 4.41 -12.37 -4.17
#